data_AF-A0AB37W0G1-F1
#
_entry.id   AF-A0AB37W0G1-F1
#
_cell.length_a   1.000
_cell.length_b   1.000
_cell.length_c   1.000
_cell.angle_alpha   90.00
_cell.angle_beta   90.00
_cell.angle_gamma   90.00
#
_symmetry.space_group_name_H-M   'P 1'
#
loop_
_entity.id
_entity.type
_entity.pdbx_description
1 polymer ?
#
loop_
_entity_poly.entity_id
_entity_poly.type
_entity_poly.pdbx_seq_one_letter_code
_entity_poly.pdbx_strand_id
1 'polypeptide(L)'
;MTSSSAYDAKNSPERLRQRIVNPAYCMPGLKTPRIVISNQYGPGPALKPALVSLARTLALFDLQLVKRVQKFHQKPSSSMDETRKVEVLRLLEDCNDVRQQWRDIDSGKCQFSELYMTNDLLVPIWKEGLRIIKEVIGSKKVSSEQSNKRNVFAGILLDYESQAGRLQEQMVHAAGQGLFDPVFLNPIQERWLRLDETIDLHYRLCNHDADEEFSFRRQSPTWLEVQSLVQKEAREGKDRKELMQNQIADRSWNTAEPDRTAGSKNVRASISALVVCSCAIAPIPLFCFGYTDSRHLRGTTNDADFWFLIAATLTQLQGLAVSALLERSRGCLPKWRWVIPAAFAGACSIVAIPLYLYIPTEWSSLFSLVAGIIQAFLVSQFFLF
;
A
#
# COMPACT_ATOMS: atom_id res chain seq x y z
N MET A 1 29.48 -13.45 -29.98
CA MET A 1 30.12 -13.38 -28.65
C MET A 1 30.17 -11.93 -28.22
N THR A 2 29.43 -11.57 -27.17
CA THR A 2 29.49 -10.42 -26.22
C THR A 2 28.06 -10.19 -25.70
N SER A 3 27.64 -11.00 -24.73
CA SER A 3 27.64 -10.72 -23.28
C SER A 3 26.49 -9.81 -22.82
N SER A 4 25.36 -10.48 -22.55
CA SER A 4 24.23 -9.97 -21.78
C SER A 4 24.52 -10.22 -20.29
N SER A 5 25.06 -9.24 -19.57
CA SER A 5 25.31 -9.38 -18.12
C SER A 5 25.01 -8.13 -17.29
N ALA A 6 24.31 -7.13 -17.84
CA ALA A 6 24.09 -5.86 -17.15
C ALA A 6 22.77 -5.77 -16.35
N TYR A 7 21.83 -6.70 -16.50
CA TYR A 7 20.50 -6.61 -15.86
C TYR A 7 20.30 -7.46 -14.60
N ASP A 8 21.18 -8.43 -14.30
CA ASP A 8 21.01 -9.33 -13.15
C ASP A 8 21.82 -8.94 -11.89
N ALA A 9 22.63 -7.88 -11.94
CA ALA A 9 23.53 -7.51 -10.85
C ALA A 9 22.92 -6.59 -9.78
N LYS A 10 21.61 -6.29 -9.80
CA LYS A 10 20.99 -5.35 -8.85
C LYS A 10 20.39 -5.97 -7.58
N ASN A 11 20.29 -7.29 -7.49
CA ASN A 11 19.71 -7.98 -6.33
C ASN A 11 20.72 -8.91 -5.66
N SER A 12 21.79 -8.37 -5.06
CA SER A 12 22.67 -9.17 -4.21
C SER A 12 22.02 -9.39 -2.82
N PRO A 13 22.02 -10.62 -2.28
CA PRO A 13 21.48 -10.93 -0.95
C PRO A 13 22.21 -10.17 0.18
N GLU A 14 23.40 -9.66 -0.08
CA GLU A 14 24.17 -8.84 0.87
C GLU A 14 23.58 -7.43 1.09
N ARG A 15 22.96 -6.81 0.08
CA ARG A 15 22.24 -5.54 0.26
C ARG A 15 20.90 -5.71 0.98
N LEU A 16 20.28 -6.89 0.90
CA LEU A 16 19.11 -7.25 1.72
C LEU A 16 19.49 -7.42 3.20
N ARG A 17 20.68 -7.95 3.50
CA ARG A 17 21.19 -8.07 4.88
C ARG A 17 21.56 -6.75 5.55
N GLN A 18 21.82 -5.68 4.79
CA GLN A 18 22.17 -4.36 5.34
C GLN A 18 20.99 -3.48 5.72
N ARG A 19 19.74 -3.87 5.38
CA ARG A 19 18.56 -3.15 5.88
C ARG A 19 18.24 -3.58 7.31
N ILE A 20 18.49 -2.65 8.22
CA ILE A 20 17.82 -2.47 9.52
C ILE A 20 18.51 -3.19 10.70
N VAL A 21 19.55 -2.52 11.22
CA VAL A 21 19.66 -2.38 12.69
C VAL A 21 18.45 -1.55 13.09
N ASN A 22 17.47 -2.16 13.77
CA ASN A 22 16.27 -1.43 14.19
C ASN A 22 16.65 -0.54 15.39
N PRO A 23 16.66 0.80 15.25
CA PRO A 23 17.05 1.70 16.35
C PRO A 23 16.13 1.57 17.57
N ALA A 24 14.97 0.92 17.42
CA ALA A 24 14.06 0.58 18.50
C ALA A 24 14.72 -0.19 19.66
N TYR A 25 15.82 -0.91 19.43
CA TYR A 25 16.57 -1.63 20.47
C TYR A 25 17.88 -0.93 20.90
N CYS A 26 18.24 0.20 20.27
CA CYS A 26 19.54 0.84 20.47
C CYS A 26 19.49 2.19 21.20
N MET A 27 18.30 2.74 21.51
CA MET A 27 18.16 4.09 22.07
C MET A 27 17.28 4.11 23.34
N PRO A 28 17.82 4.49 24.51
CA PRO A 28 17.02 4.79 25.69
C PRO A 28 16.29 6.14 25.53
N GLY A 29 14.98 6.20 25.84
CA GLY A 29 14.27 7.46 26.10
C GLY A 29 13.10 7.86 25.17
N LEU A 30 12.89 7.20 24.02
CA LEU A 30 11.59 7.32 23.30
C LEU A 30 10.61 6.29 23.85
N LYS A 31 9.30 6.62 23.91
CA LYS A 31 8.23 5.62 24.14
C LYS A 31 8.45 4.50 23.13
N THR A 32 8.90 3.37 23.63
CA THR A 32 9.37 2.25 22.82
C THR A 32 8.19 1.68 22.02
N PRO A 33 8.39 1.40 20.71
CA PRO A 33 7.30 0.92 19.87
C PRO A 33 6.85 -0.47 20.35
N ARG A 34 5.58 -0.59 20.71
CA ARG A 34 4.94 -1.83 21.16
C ARG A 34 4.50 -2.68 19.98
N ILE A 35 4.66 -4.00 20.07
CA ILE A 35 4.13 -4.92 19.06
C ILE A 35 2.60 -4.93 19.15
N VAL A 36 1.93 -4.52 18.07
CA VAL A 36 0.46 -4.50 17.96
C VAL A 36 0.04 -5.56 16.95
N ILE A 37 -0.57 -6.63 17.43
CA ILE A 37 -1.19 -7.65 16.58
C ILE A 37 -2.72 -7.56 16.56
N SER A 38 -3.31 -6.95 17.60
CA SER A 38 -4.76 -6.76 17.75
C SER A 38 -5.18 -5.30 17.56
N ASN A 39 -6.36 -5.10 16.96
CA ASN A 39 -6.93 -3.77 16.74
C ASN A 39 -7.34 -3.03 18.03
N GLN A 40 -7.40 -3.72 19.17
CA GLN A 40 -7.73 -3.10 20.48
C GLN A 40 -6.50 -2.61 21.25
N TYR A 41 -5.30 -3.06 20.87
CA TYR A 41 -4.07 -2.80 21.62
C TYR A 41 -3.21 -1.69 21.01
N GLY A 42 -3.66 -1.07 19.90
CA GLY A 42 -2.96 0.05 19.27
C GLY A 42 -3.78 0.78 18.20
N PRO A 43 -3.26 1.91 17.69
CA PRO A 43 -3.95 2.75 16.70
C PRO A 43 -3.80 2.13 15.31
N GLY A 44 -4.63 1.13 15.00
CA GLY A 44 -4.63 0.52 13.67
C GLY A 44 -6.01 -0.01 13.32
N PRO A 45 -6.45 0.14 12.06
CA PRO A 45 -7.72 -0.42 11.62
C PRO A 45 -7.70 -1.95 11.74
N ALA A 46 -8.89 -2.54 11.81
CA ALA A 46 -9.05 -3.98 11.72
C ALA A 46 -8.54 -4.48 10.35
N LEU A 47 -7.88 -5.63 10.36
CA LEU A 47 -7.37 -6.27 9.16
C LEU A 47 -8.54 -6.66 8.23
N LYS A 48 -8.35 -6.42 6.92
CA LYS A 48 -9.33 -6.79 5.89
C LYS A 48 -9.67 -8.29 5.99
N PRO A 49 -10.97 -8.69 5.92
CA PRO A 49 -11.38 -10.09 6.06
C PRO A 49 -10.63 -11.07 5.16
N ALA A 50 -10.33 -10.64 3.93
CA ALA A 50 -9.56 -11.38 2.95
C ALA A 50 -8.13 -11.77 3.39
N LEU A 51 -7.52 -11.01 4.30
CA LEU A 51 -6.16 -11.25 4.81
C LEU A 51 -6.15 -12.01 6.15
N VAL A 52 -7.31 -12.26 6.75
CA VAL A 52 -7.39 -12.91 8.08
C VAL A 52 -6.86 -14.33 8.05
N SER A 53 -7.14 -15.11 7.00
CA SER A 53 -6.62 -16.48 6.87
C SER A 53 -5.10 -16.53 6.74
N LEU A 54 -4.52 -15.58 5.99
CA LEU A 54 -3.08 -15.39 5.90
C LEU A 54 -2.48 -15.01 7.24
N ALA A 55 -3.07 -14.04 7.93
CA ALA A 55 -2.62 -13.59 9.25
C ALA A 55 -2.68 -14.71 10.30
N ARG A 56 -3.75 -15.51 10.31
CA ARG A 56 -3.86 -16.68 11.19
C ARG A 56 -2.76 -17.70 10.93
N THR A 57 -2.50 -17.99 9.66
CA THR A 57 -1.46 -18.96 9.28
C THR A 57 -0.08 -18.47 9.69
N LEU A 58 0.24 -17.20 9.42
CA LEU A 58 1.51 -16.57 9.80
C LEU A 58 1.71 -16.56 11.32
N ALA A 59 0.64 -16.27 12.06
CA ALA A 59 0.72 -16.15 13.50
C ALA A 59 0.93 -17.48 14.24
N LEU A 60 0.61 -18.63 13.61
CA LEU A 60 1.00 -19.93 14.15
C LEU A 60 2.53 -20.05 14.24
N PHE A 61 3.25 -19.61 13.21
CA PHE A 61 4.71 -19.55 13.24
C PHE A 61 5.21 -18.57 14.30
N ASP A 62 4.64 -17.36 14.31
CA ASP A 62 5.02 -16.32 15.26
C ASP A 62 4.88 -16.81 16.70
N LEU A 63 3.73 -17.42 17.04
CA LEU A 63 3.43 -17.91 18.38
C LEU A 63 4.40 -19.02 18.82
N GLN A 64 4.78 -19.91 17.90
CA GLN A 64 5.75 -20.95 18.20
C GLN A 64 7.14 -20.36 18.49
N LEU A 65 7.59 -19.37 17.72
CA LEU A 65 8.86 -18.66 17.99
C LEU A 65 8.80 -17.90 19.32
N VAL A 66 7.72 -17.17 19.57
CA VAL A 66 7.48 -16.45 20.83
C VAL A 66 7.58 -17.38 22.04
N LYS A 67 6.88 -18.53 22.01
CA LYS A 67 6.95 -19.53 23.09
C LYS A 67 8.37 -20.04 23.33
N ARG A 68 9.17 -20.20 22.27
CA ARG A 68 10.56 -20.70 22.35
C ARG A 68 11.50 -19.66 22.93
N VAL A 69 11.44 -18.43 22.44
CA VAL A 69 12.23 -17.30 22.96
C VAL A 69 11.97 -17.16 24.45
N GLN A 70 10.70 -17.22 24.88
CA GLN A 70 10.35 -17.21 26.30
C GLN A 70 10.95 -18.38 27.07
N LYS A 71 10.76 -19.62 26.60
CA LYS A 71 11.27 -20.81 27.29
C LYS A 71 12.80 -20.80 27.42
N PHE A 72 13.49 -20.30 26.40
CA PHE A 72 14.95 -20.21 26.39
C PHE A 72 15.46 -19.20 27.42
N HIS A 73 14.84 -18.01 27.49
CA HIS A 73 15.29 -16.92 28.35
C HIS A 73 14.67 -16.92 29.76
N GLN A 74 13.70 -17.80 30.04
CA GLN A 74 13.13 -17.99 31.39
C GLN A 74 14.17 -18.45 32.43
N LYS A 75 15.29 -19.06 31.99
CA LYS A 75 16.42 -19.41 32.85
C LYS A 75 17.59 -18.49 32.48
N PRO A 76 17.74 -17.33 33.13
CA PRO A 76 18.81 -16.40 32.80
C PRO A 76 20.17 -17.09 33.00
N SER A 77 21.05 -17.01 32.00
CA SER A 77 22.42 -17.48 32.18
C SER A 77 23.16 -16.51 33.11
N SER A 78 23.86 -17.05 34.11
CA SER A 78 24.53 -16.26 35.15
C SER A 78 25.64 -15.35 34.62
N SER A 79 26.07 -15.53 33.35
CA SER A 79 27.18 -14.82 32.72
C SER A 79 26.77 -13.70 31.75
N MET A 80 25.53 -13.21 31.77
CA MET A 80 25.09 -12.14 30.87
C MET A 80 25.52 -10.76 31.34
N ASP A 81 26.09 -9.98 30.41
CA ASP A 81 26.32 -8.54 30.55
C ASP A 81 25.00 -7.76 30.73
N GLU A 82 25.04 -6.62 31.42
CA GLU A 82 23.85 -5.83 31.80
C GLU A 82 23.06 -5.32 30.60
N THR A 83 23.74 -4.90 29.55
CA THR A 83 23.09 -4.47 28.29
C THR A 83 22.25 -5.61 27.69
N ARG A 84 22.81 -6.83 27.68
CA ARG A 84 22.15 -8.02 27.14
C ARG A 84 20.99 -8.47 28.01
N LYS A 85 21.07 -8.29 29.33
CA LYS A 85 19.96 -8.56 30.26
C LYS A 85 18.76 -7.66 29.98
N VAL A 86 19.00 -6.35 29.79
CA VAL A 86 17.93 -5.38 29.47
C VAL A 86 17.24 -5.73 28.15
N GLU A 87 18.01 -6.08 27.11
CA GLU A 87 17.45 -6.52 25.83
C GLU A 87 16.57 -7.78 25.96
N VAL A 88 17.04 -8.78 26.72
CA VAL A 88 16.29 -10.02 26.95
C VAL A 88 15.03 -9.79 27.77
N LEU A 89 15.08 -8.96 28.82
CA LEU A 89 13.90 -8.62 29.61
C LEU A 89 12.82 -7.96 28.75
N ARG A 90 13.22 -7.02 27.89
CA ARG A 90 12.30 -6.39 26.95
C ARG A 90 11.72 -7.39 25.94
N LEU A 91 12.55 -8.27 25.40
CA LEU A 91 12.10 -9.30 24.48
C LEU A 91 11.08 -10.25 25.14
N LEU A 92 11.25 -10.55 26.43
CA LEU A 92 10.32 -11.35 27.21
C LEU A 92 8.98 -10.62 27.43
N GLU A 93 9.01 -9.32 27.69
CA GLU A 93 7.82 -8.46 27.78
C GLU A 93 7.05 -8.44 26.45
N ASP A 94 7.75 -8.16 25.34
CA ASP A 94 7.21 -8.22 23.98
C ASP A 94 6.55 -9.58 23.70
N CYS A 95 7.21 -10.68 24.08
CA CYS A 95 6.67 -12.02 23.92
C CYS A 95 5.39 -12.26 24.75
N ASN A 96 5.34 -11.75 25.98
CA ASN A 96 4.16 -11.88 26.84
C ASN A 96 2.97 -11.11 26.26
N ASP A 97 3.22 -9.91 25.76
CA ASP A 97 2.24 -9.07 25.11
C ASP A 97 1.66 -9.72 23.84
N VAL A 98 2.52 -10.25 22.97
CA VAL A 98 2.09 -10.96 21.76
C VAL A 98 1.24 -12.18 22.11
N ARG A 99 1.63 -12.97 23.13
CA ARG A 99 0.84 -14.11 23.59
C ARG A 99 -0.52 -13.70 24.14
N GLN A 100 -0.58 -12.60 24.88
CA GLN A 100 -1.84 -12.11 25.42
C GLN A 100 -2.78 -11.67 24.30
N GLN A 101 -2.30 -10.82 23.39
CA GLN A 101 -3.08 -10.37 22.24
C GLN A 101 -3.54 -11.55 21.37
N TRP A 102 -2.71 -12.59 21.21
CA TRP A 102 -3.10 -13.80 20.47
C TRP A 102 -4.27 -14.51 21.13
N ARG A 103 -4.25 -14.68 22.46
CA ARG A 103 -5.37 -15.29 23.21
C ARG A 103 -6.65 -14.48 23.06
N ASP A 104 -6.56 -13.16 23.05
CA ASP A 104 -7.73 -12.30 22.89
C ASP A 104 -8.28 -12.33 21.45
N ILE A 105 -7.43 -12.53 20.44
CA ILE A 105 -7.87 -12.78 19.04
C ILE A 105 -8.52 -14.16 18.92
N ASP A 106 -7.89 -15.20 19.47
CA ASP A 106 -8.35 -16.59 19.37
C ASP A 106 -9.68 -16.82 20.12
N SER A 107 -9.86 -16.12 21.25
CA SER A 107 -11.14 -16.11 21.98
C SER A 107 -12.22 -15.22 21.34
N GLY A 108 -11.91 -14.54 20.24
CA GLY A 108 -12.85 -13.68 19.52
C GLY A 108 -13.13 -12.32 20.19
N LYS A 109 -12.40 -11.95 21.24
CA LYS A 109 -12.55 -10.64 21.92
C LYS A 109 -12.09 -9.47 21.06
N CYS A 110 -11.13 -9.72 20.17
CA CYS A 110 -10.58 -8.72 19.27
C CYS A 110 -10.24 -9.32 17.90
N GLN A 111 -9.90 -8.46 16.93
CA GLN A 111 -9.52 -8.86 15.58
C GLN A 111 -8.06 -8.51 15.32
N PHE A 112 -7.46 -9.12 14.29
CA PHE A 112 -6.14 -8.72 13.83
C PHE A 112 -6.13 -7.24 13.44
N SER A 113 -5.08 -6.54 13.84
CA SER A 113 -4.78 -5.20 13.33
C SER A 113 -4.10 -5.31 11.97
N GLU A 114 -4.31 -4.32 11.10
CA GLU A 114 -3.51 -4.18 9.88
C GLU A 114 -2.00 -4.03 10.19
N LEU A 115 -1.66 -3.43 11.35
CA LEU A 115 -0.28 -3.26 11.82
C LEU A 115 0.47 -4.57 12.01
N TYR A 116 -0.24 -5.68 12.26
CA TYR A 116 0.37 -7.00 12.39
C TYR A 116 1.11 -7.43 11.11
N MET A 117 0.51 -7.10 9.97
CA MET A 117 0.97 -7.53 8.65
C MET A 117 1.93 -6.53 8.01
N THR A 118 1.89 -5.26 8.45
CA THR A 118 2.67 -4.16 7.84
C THR A 118 3.89 -3.76 8.64
N ASN A 119 3.96 -4.11 9.92
CA ASN A 119 5.06 -3.71 10.79
C ASN A 119 6.12 -4.81 10.96
N ASP A 120 7.38 -4.39 11.10
CA ASP A 120 8.55 -5.25 11.26
C ASP A 120 8.90 -5.52 12.74
N LEU A 121 8.06 -5.10 13.69
CA LEU A 121 8.34 -5.25 15.12
C LEU A 121 8.39 -6.71 15.61
N LEU A 122 7.89 -7.69 14.83
CA LEU A 122 8.04 -9.12 15.13
C LEU A 122 9.38 -9.71 14.65
N VAL A 123 10.07 -9.04 13.72
CA VAL A 123 11.34 -9.51 13.14
C VAL A 123 12.44 -9.77 14.20
N PRO A 124 12.59 -8.98 15.28
CA PRO A 124 13.52 -9.27 16.37
C PRO A 124 13.25 -10.61 17.08
N ILE A 125 11.98 -10.92 17.37
CA ILE A 125 11.58 -12.21 17.96
C ILE A 125 11.92 -13.35 16.99
N TRP A 126 11.69 -13.15 15.69
CA TRP A 126 12.08 -14.11 14.66
C TRP A 126 13.57 -14.35 14.61
N LYS A 127 14.37 -13.28 14.62
CA LYS A 127 15.83 -13.35 14.62
C LYS A 127 16.34 -14.14 15.81
N GLU A 128 15.84 -13.84 17.01
CA GLU A 128 16.25 -14.52 18.22
C GLU A 128 15.78 -15.98 18.28
N GLY A 129 14.51 -16.23 17.95
CA GLY A 129 13.94 -17.57 17.94
C GLY A 129 14.68 -18.50 17.00
N LEU A 130 15.01 -18.03 15.80
CA LEU A 130 15.74 -18.83 14.81
C LEU A 130 17.23 -18.95 15.14
N ARG A 131 17.86 -17.93 15.75
CA ARG A 131 19.22 -18.05 16.32
C ARG A 131 19.29 -19.22 17.30
N ILE A 132 18.33 -19.30 18.23
CA ILE A 132 18.25 -20.40 19.22
C ILE A 132 18.14 -21.76 18.52
N ILE A 133 17.29 -21.88 17.48
CA ILE A 133 17.15 -23.13 16.73
C ILE A 133 18.46 -23.52 16.05
N LYS A 134 19.09 -22.58 15.34
CA LYS A 134 20.35 -22.82 14.62
C LYS A 134 21.47 -23.26 15.58
N GLU A 135 21.57 -22.63 16.74
CA GLU A 135 22.56 -22.99 17.77
C GLU A 135 22.33 -24.42 18.30
N VAL A 136 21.09 -24.79 18.60
CA VAL A 136 20.79 -26.13 19.12
C VAL A 136 21.04 -27.20 18.07
N ILE A 137 20.62 -26.99 16.82
CA ILE A 137 20.77 -27.99 15.75
C ILE A 137 22.23 -28.09 15.27
N GLY A 138 22.96 -26.97 15.21
CA GLY A 138 24.38 -26.94 14.81
C GLY A 138 25.35 -27.45 15.88
N SER A 139 24.91 -27.65 17.12
CA SER A 139 25.76 -28.18 18.19
C SER A 139 26.13 -29.65 17.96
N LYS A 140 27.41 -30.02 18.19
CA LYS A 140 27.88 -31.41 18.13
C LYS A 140 27.18 -32.24 19.21
N LYS A 141 26.88 -33.50 18.91
CA LYS A 141 26.33 -34.46 19.91
C LYS A 141 27.41 -34.74 20.95
N VAL A 142 27.27 -34.16 22.15
CA VAL A 142 28.18 -34.39 23.28
C VAL A 142 27.49 -35.17 24.41
N SER A 143 26.16 -35.10 24.53
CA SER A 143 25.38 -35.80 25.57
C SER A 143 24.00 -36.28 25.08
N SER A 144 23.41 -37.24 25.81
CA SER A 144 22.04 -37.74 25.56
C SER A 144 20.99 -36.64 25.67
N GLU A 145 21.15 -35.71 26.62
CA GLU A 145 20.28 -34.56 26.80
C GLU A 145 20.35 -33.60 25.59
N GLN A 146 21.55 -33.33 25.07
CA GLN A 146 21.74 -32.49 23.90
C GLN A 146 21.16 -33.15 22.63
N SER A 147 21.30 -34.47 22.50
CA SER A 147 20.67 -35.24 21.43
C SER A 147 19.14 -35.15 21.50
N ASN A 148 18.55 -35.27 22.68
CA ASN A 148 17.10 -35.15 22.86
C ASN A 148 16.61 -33.75 22.49
N LYS A 149 17.32 -32.70 22.93
CA LYS A 149 17.03 -31.31 22.52
C LYS A 149 17.06 -31.16 21.00
N ARG A 150 18.11 -31.64 20.33
CA ARG A 150 18.21 -31.57 18.87
C ARG A 150 17.03 -32.26 18.17
N ASN A 151 16.60 -33.44 18.64
CA ASN A 151 15.43 -34.14 18.08
C ASN A 151 14.13 -33.34 18.25
N VAL A 152 13.92 -32.71 19.42
CA VAL A 152 12.76 -31.82 19.65
C VAL A 152 12.77 -30.64 18.67
N PHE A 153 13.92 -30.01 18.46
CA PHE A 153 14.05 -28.89 17.53
C PHE A 153 13.94 -29.32 16.05
N ALA A 154 14.35 -30.54 15.70
CA ALA A 154 14.14 -31.10 14.37
C ALA A 154 12.64 -31.35 14.10
N GLY A 155 11.91 -31.98 15.03
CA GLY A 155 10.46 -32.18 14.89
C GLY A 155 9.68 -30.87 14.75
N ILE A 156 10.15 -29.82 15.41
CA ILE A 156 9.67 -28.45 15.29
C ILE A 156 9.86 -27.89 13.87
N LEU A 157 11.00 -28.14 13.23
CA LEU A 157 11.26 -27.64 11.87
C LEU A 157 10.43 -28.40 10.84
N LEU A 158 10.20 -29.69 11.05
CA LEU A 158 9.26 -30.47 10.24
C LEU A 158 7.83 -29.95 10.35
N ASP A 159 7.39 -29.52 11.54
CA ASP A 159 6.08 -28.88 11.71
C ASP A 159 6.00 -27.55 10.94
N TYR A 160 7.03 -26.70 11.04
CA TYR A 160 7.11 -25.49 10.23
C TYR A 160 7.12 -25.75 8.74
N GLU A 161 7.83 -26.78 8.29
CA GLU A 161 7.85 -27.18 6.90
C GLU A 161 6.46 -27.59 6.42
N SER A 162 5.76 -28.40 7.20
CA SER A 162 4.39 -28.84 6.88
C SER A 162 3.39 -27.68 6.78
N GLN A 163 3.61 -26.62 7.56
CA GLN A 163 2.77 -25.42 7.56
C GLN A 163 3.17 -24.42 6.47
N ALA A 164 4.41 -24.45 5.98
CA ALA A 164 4.91 -23.51 4.98
C ALA A 164 4.10 -23.59 3.68
N GLY A 165 3.68 -24.80 3.27
CA GLY A 165 2.80 -24.98 2.11
C GLY A 165 1.48 -24.21 2.25
N ARG A 166 0.83 -24.29 3.42
CA ARG A 166 -0.41 -23.53 3.71
C ARG A 166 -0.17 -22.03 3.69
N LEU A 167 0.97 -21.57 4.22
CA LEU A 167 1.32 -20.15 4.18
C LEU A 167 1.50 -19.67 2.74
N GLN A 168 2.21 -20.43 1.90
CA GLN A 168 2.33 -20.14 0.46
C GLN A 168 0.96 -20.03 -0.19
N GLU A 169 0.07 -21.00 0.01
CA GLU A 169 -1.28 -20.99 -0.58
C GLU A 169 -2.06 -19.72 -0.21
N GLN A 170 -2.02 -19.31 1.06
CA GLN A 170 -2.67 -18.08 1.51
C GLN A 170 -2.03 -16.83 0.90
N MET A 171 -0.71 -16.82 0.70
CA MET A 171 0.00 -15.72 0.04
C MET A 171 -0.40 -15.59 -1.42
N VAL A 172 -0.42 -16.70 -2.16
CA VAL A 172 -0.82 -16.75 -3.57
C VAL A 172 -2.28 -16.31 -3.72
N HIS A 173 -3.18 -16.82 -2.86
CA HIS A 173 -4.58 -16.44 -2.87
C HIS A 173 -4.79 -14.93 -2.63
N ALA A 174 -4.13 -14.35 -1.62
CA ALA A 174 -4.19 -12.91 -1.36
C ALA A 174 -3.56 -12.08 -2.49
N ALA A 175 -2.56 -12.62 -3.19
CA ALA A 175 -1.96 -12.00 -4.37
C ALA A 175 -2.92 -11.95 -5.56
N GLY A 176 -3.65 -13.05 -5.84
CA GLY A 176 -4.71 -13.08 -6.86
C GLY A 176 -5.84 -12.08 -6.59
N GLN A 177 -6.08 -11.74 -5.32
CA GLN A 177 -7.04 -10.70 -4.94
C GLN A 177 -6.49 -9.27 -5.10
N GLY A 178 -5.19 -9.11 -5.34
CA GLY A 178 -4.52 -7.81 -5.45
C GLY A 178 -4.26 -7.15 -4.09
N LEU A 179 -4.10 -7.93 -3.02
CA LEU A 179 -3.87 -7.42 -1.65
C LEU A 179 -2.39 -7.45 -1.23
N PHE A 180 -1.50 -7.90 -2.11
CA PHE A 180 -0.06 -8.02 -1.87
C PHE A 180 0.72 -6.78 -2.33
N ASP A 181 0.35 -5.61 -1.81
CA ASP A 181 1.16 -4.40 -1.99
C ASP A 181 2.52 -4.53 -1.25
N PRO A 182 3.57 -3.77 -1.66
CA PRO A 182 4.89 -3.83 -1.04
C PRO A 182 4.89 -3.64 0.50
N VAL A 183 3.90 -2.90 1.01
CA VAL A 183 3.70 -2.65 2.45
C VAL A 183 3.36 -3.92 3.23
N PHE A 184 2.66 -4.88 2.61
CA PHE A 184 2.35 -6.19 3.20
C PHE A 184 3.41 -7.24 2.86
N LEU A 185 4.01 -7.14 1.67
CA LEU A 185 4.97 -8.13 1.18
C LEU A 185 6.27 -8.11 1.99
N ASN A 186 6.83 -6.93 2.28
CA ASN A 186 8.16 -6.83 2.88
C ASN A 186 8.26 -7.49 4.27
N PRO A 187 7.33 -7.26 5.22
CA PRO A 187 7.41 -7.88 6.54
C PRO A 187 7.24 -9.40 6.49
N ILE A 188 6.40 -9.90 5.57
CA ILE A 188 6.16 -11.35 5.38
C ILE A 188 7.39 -12.00 4.73
N GLN A 189 7.96 -11.35 3.71
CA GLN A 189 9.20 -11.78 3.05
C GLN A 189 10.33 -11.92 4.07
N GLU A 190 10.49 -10.95 4.97
CA GLU A 190 11.58 -10.94 5.94
C GLU A 190 11.49 -12.10 6.95
N ARG A 191 10.26 -12.46 7.34
CA ARG A 191 9.98 -13.66 8.17
C ARG A 191 10.23 -14.93 7.37
N TRP A 192 9.75 -15.00 6.13
CA TRP A 192 9.93 -16.17 5.26
C TRP A 192 11.41 -16.45 4.98
N LEU A 193 12.20 -15.45 4.62
CA LEU A 193 13.63 -15.61 4.32
C LEU A 193 14.40 -16.25 5.49
N ARG A 194 14.04 -15.92 6.74
CA ARG A 194 14.69 -16.53 7.91
C ARG A 194 14.22 -17.96 8.14
N LEU A 195 12.94 -18.24 7.89
CA LEU A 195 12.41 -19.60 7.92
C LEU A 195 13.16 -20.47 6.89
N ASP A 196 13.26 -19.96 5.67
CA ASP A 196 13.93 -20.55 4.51
C ASP A 196 15.37 -20.92 4.86
N GLU A 197 16.14 -19.98 5.40
CA GLU A 197 17.52 -20.18 5.82
C GLU A 197 17.67 -21.24 6.93
N THR A 198 16.71 -21.31 7.85
CA THR A 198 16.77 -22.25 8.99
C THR A 198 16.40 -23.67 8.58
N ILE A 199 15.38 -23.83 7.72
CA ILE A 199 15.01 -25.11 7.13
C ILE A 199 16.14 -25.63 6.25
N ASP A 200 16.73 -24.77 5.41
CA ASP A 200 17.87 -25.14 4.57
C ASP A 200 19.07 -25.62 5.39
N LEU A 201 19.41 -24.93 6.49
CA LEU A 201 20.46 -25.39 7.40
C LEU A 201 20.17 -26.78 7.97
N HIS A 202 18.92 -27.05 8.35
CA HIS A 202 18.53 -28.35 8.90
C HIS A 202 18.74 -29.49 7.89
N TYR A 203 18.28 -29.31 6.66
CA TYR A 203 18.46 -30.29 5.60
C TYR A 203 19.93 -30.50 5.23
N ARG A 204 20.74 -29.44 5.19
CA ARG A 204 22.18 -29.56 4.98
C ARG A 204 22.84 -30.40 6.07
N LEU A 205 22.46 -30.21 7.34
CA LEU A 205 22.99 -31.00 8.45
C LEU A 205 22.50 -32.46 8.41
N CYS A 206 21.24 -32.70 8.05
CA CYS A 206 20.72 -34.07 7.88
C CYS A 206 21.43 -34.82 6.74
N ASN A 207 21.68 -34.15 5.61
CA ASN A 207 22.37 -34.76 4.46
C ASN A 207 23.86 -34.95 4.70
N HIS A 208 24.50 -34.12 5.55
CA HIS A 208 25.88 -34.35 5.97
C HIS A 208 26.01 -35.62 6.84
N ASP A 209 24.98 -35.91 7.64
CA ASP A 209 24.96 -37.05 8.57
C ASP A 209 24.35 -38.33 7.94
N ALA A 210 23.87 -38.28 6.69
CA ALA A 210 23.19 -39.39 6.01
C ALA A 210 24.11 -40.17 5.05
N ASP A 211 23.90 -41.49 4.97
CA ASP A 211 24.53 -42.32 3.95
C ASP A 211 24.06 -41.90 2.54
N GLU A 212 24.90 -42.04 1.52
CA GLU A 212 24.65 -41.55 0.14
C GLU A 212 23.32 -42.06 -0.47
N GLU A 213 22.76 -43.15 0.06
CA GLU A 213 21.51 -43.76 -0.38
C GLU A 213 20.24 -43.01 0.11
N PHE A 214 20.33 -42.22 1.18
CA PHE A 214 19.18 -41.51 1.79
C PHE A 214 19.38 -40.00 1.83
N SER A 215 19.24 -39.34 0.67
CA SER A 215 19.17 -37.88 0.62
C SER A 215 17.81 -37.37 1.12
N PHE A 216 17.81 -36.61 2.22
CA PHE A 216 16.64 -35.89 2.69
C PHE A 216 16.40 -34.68 1.79
N ARG A 217 15.24 -34.65 1.13
CA ARG A 217 14.80 -33.51 0.33
C ARG A 217 13.80 -32.66 1.08
N ARG A 218 13.99 -31.36 0.94
CA ARG A 218 13.05 -30.34 1.37
C ARG A 218 11.74 -30.48 0.59
N GLN A 219 10.62 -30.41 1.31
CA GLN A 219 9.27 -30.40 0.75
C GLN A 219 8.68 -28.99 0.68
N SER A 220 9.08 -28.11 1.60
CA SER A 220 8.60 -26.72 1.58
C SER A 220 9.19 -25.91 0.43
N PRO A 221 8.41 -24.97 -0.14
CA PRO A 221 8.87 -24.08 -1.19
C PRO A 221 9.91 -23.07 -0.66
N THR A 222 10.86 -22.69 -1.51
CA THR A 222 11.82 -21.61 -1.22
C THR A 222 11.16 -20.23 -1.37
N TRP A 223 11.76 -19.18 -0.80
CA TRP A 223 11.21 -17.82 -1.02
C TRP A 223 11.09 -17.46 -2.51
N LEU A 224 12.08 -17.85 -3.33
CA LEU A 224 12.09 -17.55 -4.76
C LEU A 224 10.93 -18.22 -5.49
N GLU A 225 10.62 -19.47 -5.14
CA GLU A 225 9.46 -20.19 -5.68
C GLU A 225 8.16 -19.51 -5.27
N VAL A 226 7.99 -19.20 -3.98
CA VAL A 226 6.81 -18.48 -3.47
C VAL A 226 6.64 -17.13 -4.16
N GLN A 227 7.73 -16.37 -4.28
CA GLN A 227 7.74 -15.05 -4.92
C GLN A 227 7.33 -15.16 -6.40
N SER A 228 7.83 -16.16 -7.12
CA SER A 228 7.46 -16.40 -8.51
C SER A 228 5.96 -16.71 -8.66
N LEU A 229 5.40 -17.52 -7.77
CA LEU A 229 3.98 -17.88 -7.76
C LEU A 229 3.10 -16.67 -7.41
N VAL A 230 3.48 -15.91 -6.39
CA VAL A 230 2.78 -14.67 -5.98
C VAL A 230 2.78 -13.64 -7.11
N GLN A 231 3.92 -13.43 -7.79
CA GLN A 231 4.00 -12.50 -8.92
C GLN A 231 3.18 -12.97 -10.12
N LYS A 232 3.21 -14.27 -10.42
CA LYS A 232 2.41 -14.87 -11.50
C LYS A 232 0.92 -14.67 -11.22
N GLU A 233 0.44 -15.05 -10.04
CA GLU A 233 -0.98 -14.94 -9.68
C GLU A 233 -1.43 -13.47 -9.57
N ALA A 234 -0.56 -12.56 -9.10
CA ALA A 234 -0.89 -11.14 -9.08
C ALA A 234 -1.09 -10.55 -10.49
N ARG A 235 -0.30 -11.01 -11.48
CA ARG A 235 -0.47 -10.63 -12.89
C ARG A 235 -1.75 -11.23 -13.45
N GLU A 236 -1.96 -12.52 -13.29
CA GLU A 236 -3.16 -13.21 -13.78
C GLU A 236 -4.45 -12.69 -13.13
N GLY A 237 -4.40 -12.32 -11.85
CA GLY A 237 -5.51 -11.69 -11.14
C GLY A 237 -5.83 -10.29 -11.68
N LYS A 238 -4.80 -9.53 -12.06
CA LYS A 238 -4.97 -8.24 -12.75
C LYS A 238 -5.60 -8.44 -14.13
N ASP A 239 -5.07 -9.37 -14.93
CA ASP A 239 -5.58 -9.68 -16.26
C ASP A 239 -7.02 -10.21 -16.20
N ARG A 240 -7.37 -11.05 -15.20
CA ARG A 240 -8.76 -11.51 -14.98
C ARG A 240 -9.70 -10.36 -14.63
N LYS A 241 -9.26 -9.40 -13.80
CA LYS A 241 -10.07 -8.21 -13.47
C LYS A 241 -10.26 -7.33 -14.69
N GLU A 242 -9.22 -7.10 -15.48
CA GLU A 242 -9.29 -6.36 -16.75
C GLU A 242 -10.19 -7.08 -17.77
N LEU A 243 -10.07 -8.41 -17.89
CA LEU A 243 -10.93 -9.22 -18.76
C LEU A 243 -12.39 -9.20 -18.29
N MET A 244 -12.67 -9.35 -17.00
CA MET A 244 -14.04 -9.20 -16.46
C MET A 244 -14.58 -7.81 -16.72
N GLN A 245 -13.78 -6.76 -16.53
CA GLN A 245 -14.21 -5.40 -16.78
C GLN A 245 -14.50 -5.15 -18.27
N ASN A 246 -13.67 -5.71 -19.15
CA ASN A 246 -13.89 -5.67 -20.60
C ASN A 246 -15.10 -6.51 -21.02
N GLN A 247 -15.32 -7.69 -20.42
CA GLN A 247 -16.50 -8.52 -20.67
C GLN A 247 -17.78 -7.89 -20.12
N ILE A 248 -17.72 -7.18 -18.99
CA ILE A 248 -18.85 -6.40 -18.47
C ILE A 248 -19.14 -5.23 -19.40
N ALA A 249 -18.11 -4.54 -19.90
CA ALA A 249 -18.27 -3.47 -20.90
C ALA A 249 -18.87 -4.00 -22.22
N ASP A 250 -18.39 -5.13 -22.71
CA ASP A 250 -18.82 -5.77 -23.96
C ASP A 250 -20.22 -6.40 -23.84
N ARG A 251 -20.54 -7.03 -22.69
CA ARG A 251 -21.89 -7.52 -22.39
C ARG A 251 -22.88 -6.38 -22.20
N SER A 252 -22.45 -5.21 -21.70
CA SER A 252 -23.30 -4.00 -21.68
C SER A 252 -23.61 -3.46 -23.08
N TRP A 253 -22.74 -3.74 -24.05
CA TRP A 253 -22.96 -3.42 -25.46
C TRP A 253 -23.87 -4.43 -26.16
N ASN A 254 -23.75 -5.72 -25.81
CA ASN A 254 -24.43 -6.82 -26.52
C ASN A 254 -25.79 -7.23 -25.92
N THR A 255 -26.15 -6.72 -24.74
CA THR A 255 -27.45 -6.99 -24.09
C THR A 255 -28.26 -5.71 -23.95
N ALA A 256 -28.81 -5.24 -25.06
CA ALA A 256 -29.88 -4.25 -25.05
C ALA A 256 -31.21 -4.92 -24.64
N GLU A 257 -31.35 -5.24 -23.35
CA GLU A 257 -32.68 -5.36 -22.72
C GLU A 257 -33.16 -3.95 -22.30
N PRO A 258 -34.47 -3.66 -22.34
CA PRO A 258 -34.99 -2.31 -22.24
C PRO A 258 -34.66 -1.70 -20.87
N ASP A 259 -33.97 -0.57 -20.94
CA ASP A 259 -33.02 -0.12 -19.95
C ASP A 259 -33.69 0.77 -18.88
N ARG A 260 -33.84 0.25 -17.65
CA ARG A 260 -34.22 1.06 -16.48
C ARG A 260 -33.13 2.07 -16.07
N THR A 261 -31.96 2.08 -16.72
CA THR A 261 -30.88 3.05 -16.47
C THR A 261 -30.79 4.19 -17.50
N ALA A 262 -31.57 4.14 -18.58
CA ALA A 262 -31.70 5.24 -19.55
C ALA A 262 -32.15 6.55 -18.87
N GLY A 263 -32.99 6.46 -17.84
CA GLY A 263 -33.37 7.61 -17.01
C GLY A 263 -32.18 8.27 -16.31
N SER A 264 -31.22 7.51 -15.79
CA SER A 264 -30.11 8.06 -14.99
C SER A 264 -29.02 8.72 -15.84
N LYS A 265 -28.65 8.12 -16.99
CA LYS A 265 -27.67 8.70 -17.92
C LYS A 265 -28.23 9.97 -18.58
N ASN A 266 -29.50 9.94 -18.99
CA ASN A 266 -30.17 11.12 -19.52
C ASN A 266 -30.31 12.23 -18.46
N VAL A 267 -30.57 11.88 -17.20
CA VAL A 267 -30.62 12.86 -16.10
C VAL A 267 -29.24 13.47 -15.83
N ARG A 268 -28.15 12.69 -15.78
CA ARG A 268 -26.79 13.23 -15.57
C ARG A 268 -26.33 14.11 -16.73
N ALA A 269 -26.56 13.68 -17.96
CA ALA A 269 -26.27 14.49 -19.15
C ALA A 269 -27.14 15.75 -19.20
N SER A 270 -28.42 15.66 -18.82
CA SER A 270 -29.32 16.82 -18.74
C SER A 270 -28.91 17.79 -17.63
N ILE A 271 -28.47 17.31 -16.46
CA ILE A 271 -27.97 18.16 -15.36
C ILE A 271 -26.71 18.92 -15.80
N SER A 272 -25.76 18.24 -16.46
CA SER A 272 -24.55 18.91 -16.96
C SER A 272 -24.88 19.93 -18.05
N ALA A 273 -25.75 19.58 -19.00
CA ALA A 273 -26.23 20.51 -20.02
C ALA A 273 -26.95 21.71 -19.41
N LEU A 274 -27.80 21.49 -18.40
CA LEU A 274 -28.54 22.54 -17.70
C LEU A 274 -27.61 23.46 -16.91
N VAL A 275 -26.58 22.94 -16.24
CA VAL A 275 -25.55 23.75 -15.57
C VAL A 275 -24.82 24.63 -16.57
N VAL A 276 -24.38 24.08 -17.69
CA VAL A 276 -23.63 24.82 -18.72
C VAL A 276 -24.51 25.87 -19.40
N CYS A 277 -25.75 25.52 -19.75
CA CYS A 277 -26.71 26.47 -20.30
C CYS A 277 -27.08 27.56 -19.28
N SER A 278 -27.27 27.24 -18.00
CA SER A 278 -27.56 28.24 -16.96
C SER A 278 -26.39 29.19 -16.73
N CYS A 279 -25.15 28.68 -16.70
CA CYS A 279 -23.95 29.48 -16.48
C CYS A 279 -23.59 30.32 -17.71
N ALA A 280 -23.95 29.89 -18.93
CA ALA A 280 -23.68 30.64 -20.15
C ALA A 280 -24.79 31.65 -20.50
N ILE A 281 -26.07 31.32 -20.29
CA ILE A 281 -27.21 32.13 -20.72
C ILE A 281 -27.58 33.19 -19.67
N ALA A 282 -27.55 32.85 -18.37
CA ALA A 282 -27.98 33.77 -17.31
C ALA A 282 -27.13 35.06 -17.20
N PRO A 283 -25.81 35.03 -17.45
CA PRO A 283 -25.00 36.25 -17.38
C PRO A 283 -25.20 37.22 -18.54
N ILE A 284 -25.70 36.77 -19.69
CA ILE A 284 -25.85 37.61 -20.89
C ILE A 284 -26.79 38.81 -20.65
N PRO A 285 -28.04 38.63 -20.16
CA PRO A 285 -28.92 39.77 -19.88
C PRO A 285 -28.38 40.66 -18.75
N LEU A 286 -27.77 40.08 -17.70
CA LEU A 286 -27.15 40.84 -16.61
C LEU A 286 -25.99 41.70 -17.13
N PHE A 287 -25.20 41.18 -18.05
CA PHE A 287 -24.14 41.92 -18.72
C PHE A 287 -24.73 43.04 -19.58
N CYS A 288 -25.78 42.79 -20.36
CA CYS A 288 -26.42 43.82 -21.18
C CYS A 288 -26.99 44.98 -20.34
N PHE A 289 -27.69 44.67 -19.24
CA PHE A 289 -28.19 45.69 -18.30
C PHE A 289 -27.05 46.44 -17.60
N GLY A 290 -26.04 45.70 -17.13
CA GLY A 290 -24.86 46.30 -16.51
C GLY A 290 -24.10 47.21 -17.48
N TYR A 291 -24.02 46.83 -18.76
CA TYR A 291 -23.36 47.61 -19.80
C TYR A 291 -24.12 48.90 -20.09
N THR A 292 -25.46 48.87 -20.21
CA THR A 292 -26.26 50.07 -20.49
C THR A 292 -26.20 51.13 -19.39
N ASP A 293 -26.05 50.70 -18.13
CA ASP A 293 -25.98 51.61 -16.97
C ASP A 293 -24.54 51.98 -16.57
N SER A 294 -23.54 51.32 -17.17
CA SER A 294 -22.13 51.56 -16.87
C SER A 294 -21.63 52.88 -17.46
N ARG A 295 -20.68 53.51 -16.77
CA ARG A 295 -20.04 54.76 -17.24
C ARG A 295 -18.94 54.51 -18.27
N HIS A 296 -18.72 53.26 -18.71
CA HIS A 296 -17.70 52.83 -19.66
C HIS A 296 -16.29 53.36 -19.37
N LEU A 297 -15.96 53.44 -18.08
CA LEU A 297 -14.69 53.97 -17.61
C LEU A 297 -13.63 52.87 -17.66
N ARG A 298 -12.40 53.29 -17.95
CA ARG A 298 -11.23 52.41 -17.85
C ARG A 298 -10.84 52.27 -16.39
N GLY A 299 -10.41 51.07 -16.01
CA GLY A 299 -9.93 50.79 -14.67
C GLY A 299 -8.51 51.31 -14.47
N THR A 300 -8.14 51.52 -13.21
CA THR A 300 -6.79 51.90 -12.80
C THR A 300 -6.20 50.89 -11.82
N THR A 301 -4.87 50.85 -11.71
CA THR A 301 -4.17 49.97 -10.76
C THR A 301 -4.40 50.34 -9.30
N ASN A 302 -5.00 51.51 -9.05
CA ASN A 302 -5.36 51.98 -7.71
C ASN A 302 -6.77 51.52 -7.30
N ASP A 303 -7.53 50.90 -8.20
CA ASP A 303 -8.87 50.41 -7.92
C ASP A 303 -8.79 49.06 -7.17
N ALA A 304 -9.64 48.87 -6.16
CA ALA A 304 -9.72 47.60 -5.45
C ALA A 304 -10.12 46.43 -6.39
N ASP A 305 -10.97 46.72 -7.37
CA ASP A 305 -11.46 45.74 -8.35
C ASP A 305 -10.34 45.18 -9.24
N PHE A 306 -9.27 45.94 -9.47
CA PHE A 306 -8.09 45.46 -10.18
C PHE A 306 -7.38 44.33 -9.40
N TRP A 307 -7.23 44.51 -8.09
CA TRP A 307 -6.61 43.50 -7.22
C TRP A 307 -7.51 42.27 -7.03
N PHE A 308 -8.83 42.47 -6.97
CA PHE A 308 -9.79 41.36 -6.95
C PHE A 308 -9.78 40.57 -8.27
N LEU A 309 -9.60 41.24 -9.42
CA LEU A 309 -9.42 40.58 -10.71
C LEU A 309 -8.15 39.71 -10.72
N ILE A 310 -7.04 40.20 -10.19
CA ILE A 310 -5.80 39.41 -10.04
C ILE A 310 -6.03 38.19 -9.15
N ALA A 311 -6.69 38.36 -8.00
CA ALA A 311 -7.01 37.24 -7.12
C ALA A 311 -7.93 36.20 -7.80
N ALA A 312 -8.92 36.65 -8.57
CA ALA A 312 -9.81 35.77 -9.33
C ALA A 312 -9.08 34.99 -10.43
N THR A 313 -8.19 35.66 -11.19
CA THR A 313 -7.39 35.00 -12.24
C THR A 313 -6.41 33.97 -11.67
N LEU A 314 -5.78 34.25 -10.53
CA LEU A 314 -4.96 33.27 -9.81
C LEU A 314 -5.77 32.04 -9.39
N THR A 315 -6.98 32.25 -8.88
CA THR A 315 -7.89 31.17 -8.48
C THR A 315 -8.33 30.31 -9.67
N GLN A 316 -8.59 30.95 -10.83
CA GLN A 316 -8.91 30.25 -12.08
C GLN A 316 -7.73 29.43 -12.60
N LEU A 317 -6.51 29.99 -12.59
CA LEU A 317 -5.29 29.25 -12.97
C LEU A 317 -5.03 28.05 -12.05
N GLN A 318 -5.24 28.22 -10.74
CA GLN A 318 -5.13 27.13 -9.77
C GLN A 318 -6.16 26.03 -10.06
N GLY A 319 -7.41 26.39 -10.37
CA GLY A 319 -8.45 25.42 -10.72
C GLY A 319 -8.13 24.65 -12.01
N LEU A 320 -7.58 25.32 -13.02
CA LEU A 320 -7.09 24.66 -14.24
C LEU A 320 -5.92 23.70 -13.95
N ALA A 321 -4.99 24.07 -13.06
CA ALA A 321 -3.87 23.22 -12.66
C ALA A 321 -4.34 21.96 -11.91
N VAL A 322 -5.30 22.10 -11.00
CA VAL A 322 -5.92 20.95 -10.29
C VAL A 322 -6.63 20.03 -11.29
N SER A 323 -7.37 20.61 -12.24
CA SER A 323 -8.01 19.85 -13.32
C SER A 323 -7.00 19.07 -14.18
N ALA A 324 -5.84 19.66 -14.47
CA ALA A 324 -4.76 19.01 -15.22
C ALA A 324 -4.15 17.81 -14.48
N LEU A 325 -3.96 17.95 -13.16
CA LEU A 325 -3.43 16.88 -12.31
C LEU A 325 -4.41 15.72 -12.19
N LEU A 326 -5.70 16.01 -12.09
CA LEU A 326 -6.77 15.00 -12.09
C LEU A 326 -6.77 14.21 -13.41
N GLU A 327 -6.67 14.88 -14.56
CA GLU A 327 -6.59 14.19 -15.86
C GLU A 327 -5.36 13.30 -15.96
N ARG A 328 -4.19 13.79 -15.51
CA ARG A 328 -2.95 13.00 -15.48
C ARG A 328 -3.06 11.73 -14.65
N SER A 329 -3.88 11.74 -13.60
CA SER A 329 -4.08 10.59 -12.70
C SER A 329 -5.05 9.54 -13.25
N ARG A 330 -6.05 9.96 -14.05
CA ARG A 330 -7.12 9.08 -14.54
C ARG A 330 -6.94 8.61 -15.99
N GLY A 331 -6.34 9.43 -16.86
CA GLY A 331 -6.08 9.09 -18.27
C GLY A 331 -7.34 8.75 -19.08
N CYS A 332 -8.52 9.20 -18.63
CA CYS A 332 -9.81 8.78 -19.17
C CYS A 332 -10.26 9.60 -20.38
N LEU A 333 -9.73 10.82 -20.61
CA LEU A 333 -10.17 11.69 -21.69
C LEU A 333 -9.11 11.80 -22.81
N PRO A 334 -9.53 11.87 -24.09
CA PRO A 334 -8.63 12.21 -25.18
C PRO A 334 -7.99 13.57 -24.92
N LYS A 335 -6.65 13.63 -24.88
CA LYS A 335 -5.87 14.82 -24.51
C LYS A 335 -6.34 16.12 -25.20
N TRP A 336 -6.75 16.05 -26.46
CA TRP A 336 -7.24 17.19 -27.23
C TRP A 336 -8.55 17.80 -26.70
N ARG A 337 -9.47 16.99 -26.14
CA ARG A 337 -10.76 17.47 -25.59
C ARG A 337 -10.58 18.28 -24.30
N TRP A 338 -9.51 18.06 -23.57
CA TRP A 338 -9.18 18.83 -22.36
C TRP A 338 -8.25 20.01 -22.66
N VAL A 339 -7.24 19.81 -23.52
CA VAL A 339 -6.22 20.84 -23.82
C VAL A 339 -6.82 22.07 -24.51
N ILE A 340 -7.72 21.90 -25.49
CA ILE A 340 -8.28 23.05 -26.23
C ILE A 340 -9.08 24.00 -25.31
N PRO A 341 -10.09 23.53 -24.54
CA PRO A 341 -10.86 24.44 -23.69
C PRO A 341 -10.04 24.99 -22.52
N ALA A 342 -9.12 24.21 -21.95
CA ALA A 342 -8.26 24.68 -20.86
C ALA A 342 -7.30 25.79 -21.32
N ALA A 343 -6.71 25.65 -22.52
CA ALA A 343 -5.86 26.69 -23.10
C ALA A 343 -6.66 27.97 -23.40
N PHE A 344 -7.88 27.83 -23.92
CA PHE A 344 -8.76 28.98 -24.17
C PHE A 344 -9.18 29.69 -22.87
N ALA A 345 -9.59 28.95 -21.84
CA ALA A 345 -9.93 29.52 -20.54
C ALA A 345 -8.74 30.25 -19.91
N GLY A 346 -7.54 29.64 -19.93
CA GLY A 346 -6.32 30.27 -19.43
C GLY A 346 -5.95 31.55 -20.20
N ALA A 347 -6.09 31.55 -21.52
CA ALA A 347 -5.87 32.74 -22.34
C ALA A 347 -6.87 33.85 -21.98
N CYS A 348 -8.16 33.52 -21.80
CA CYS A 348 -9.19 34.48 -21.39
C CYS A 348 -8.90 35.07 -20.00
N SER A 349 -8.48 34.26 -19.03
CA SER A 349 -8.11 34.74 -17.69
C SER A 349 -6.89 35.68 -17.71
N ILE A 350 -5.87 35.36 -18.50
CA ILE A 350 -4.66 36.20 -18.60
C ILE A 350 -4.97 37.51 -19.34
N VAL A 351 -5.77 37.46 -20.40
CA VAL A 351 -6.15 38.60 -21.23
C VAL A 351 -7.13 39.55 -20.52
N ALA A 352 -7.88 39.07 -19.52
CA ALA A 352 -8.75 39.92 -18.70
C ALA A 352 -7.99 41.04 -17.96
N ILE A 353 -6.75 40.77 -17.51
CA ILE A 353 -5.92 41.73 -16.77
C ILE A 353 -5.55 42.96 -17.62
N PRO A 354 -4.93 42.84 -18.81
CA PRO A 354 -4.66 44.00 -19.66
C PRO A 354 -5.96 44.65 -20.15
N LEU A 355 -7.03 43.88 -20.38
CA LEU A 355 -8.31 44.46 -20.79
C LEU A 355 -8.87 45.45 -19.77
N TYR A 356 -8.70 45.19 -18.47
CA TYR A 356 -9.17 46.07 -17.40
C TYR A 356 -8.54 47.48 -17.46
N LEU A 357 -7.30 47.58 -17.96
CA LEU A 357 -6.53 48.83 -18.02
C LEU A 357 -6.71 49.60 -19.33
N TYR A 358 -6.91 48.89 -20.46
CA TYR A 358 -6.95 49.52 -21.79
C TYR A 358 -8.37 49.73 -22.35
N ILE A 359 -9.33 48.93 -21.90
CA ILE A 359 -10.70 48.87 -22.41
C ILE A 359 -11.67 49.12 -21.23
N PRO A 360 -12.94 49.49 -21.46
CA PRO A 360 -13.92 49.57 -20.40
C PRO A 360 -13.99 48.27 -19.57
N THR A 361 -14.07 48.41 -18.24
CA THR A 361 -13.86 47.31 -17.28
C THR A 361 -14.86 46.17 -17.44
N GLU A 362 -16.01 46.40 -18.07
CA GLU A 362 -17.04 45.41 -18.35
C GLU A 362 -16.50 44.29 -19.26
N TRP A 363 -15.59 44.61 -20.19
CA TRP A 363 -15.02 43.58 -21.07
C TRP A 363 -14.07 42.64 -20.32
N SER A 364 -13.36 43.14 -19.31
CA SER A 364 -12.50 42.29 -18.47
C SER A 364 -13.33 41.32 -17.61
N SER A 365 -14.48 41.77 -17.11
CA SER A 365 -15.38 40.93 -16.30
C SER A 365 -16.06 39.87 -17.17
N LEU A 366 -16.42 40.20 -18.42
CA LEU A 366 -16.93 39.23 -19.39
C LEU A 366 -15.93 38.12 -19.70
N PHE A 367 -14.66 38.46 -19.95
CA PHE A 367 -13.61 37.46 -20.24
C PHE A 367 -13.30 36.56 -19.04
N SER A 368 -13.28 37.14 -17.83
CA SER A 368 -13.14 36.37 -16.59
C SER A 368 -14.32 35.42 -16.36
N LEU A 369 -15.54 35.86 -16.69
CA LEU A 369 -16.75 35.04 -16.60
C LEU A 369 -16.73 33.88 -17.61
N VAL A 370 -16.34 34.14 -18.86
CA VAL A 370 -16.18 33.09 -19.89
C VAL A 370 -15.14 32.04 -19.46
N ALA A 371 -14.01 32.46 -18.90
CA ALA A 371 -13.01 31.54 -18.36
C ALA A 371 -13.58 30.65 -17.23
N GLY A 372 -14.35 31.25 -16.32
CA GLY A 372 -15.03 30.52 -15.23
C GLY A 372 -16.04 29.48 -15.72
N ILE A 373 -16.84 29.81 -16.75
CA ILE A 373 -17.81 28.88 -17.35
C ILE A 373 -17.11 27.67 -17.98
N ILE A 374 -16.03 27.92 -18.73
CA ILE A 374 -15.27 26.84 -19.39
C ILE A 374 -14.59 25.94 -18.35
N GLN A 375 -14.07 26.52 -17.26
CA GLN A 375 -13.52 25.76 -16.16
C GLN A 375 -14.58 24.89 -15.46
N ALA A 376 -15.77 25.44 -15.21
CA ALA A 376 -16.89 24.68 -14.64
C ALA A 376 -17.35 23.54 -15.57
N PHE A 377 -17.37 23.79 -16.90
CA PHE A 377 -17.64 22.76 -17.90
C PHE A 377 -16.60 21.63 -17.83
N LEU A 378 -15.30 21.96 -17.82
CA LEU A 378 -14.22 20.97 -17.72
C LEU A 378 -14.36 20.11 -16.47
N VAL A 379 -14.63 20.71 -15.32
CA VAL A 379 -14.87 19.98 -14.06
C VAL A 379 -16.09 19.06 -14.18
N SER A 380 -17.18 19.53 -14.78
CA SER A 380 -18.39 18.71 -14.98
C SER A 380 -18.13 17.49 -15.87
N GLN A 381 -17.26 17.59 -16.88
CA GLN A 381 -16.89 16.46 -17.73
C GLN A 381 -16.24 15.31 -16.93
N PHE A 382 -15.44 15.60 -15.90
CA PHE A 382 -14.84 14.57 -15.02
C PHE A 382 -15.83 13.83 -14.12
N PHE A 383 -17.05 14.37 -13.94
CA PHE A 383 -18.11 13.69 -13.19
C PHE A 383 -19.01 12.84 -14.09
N LEU A 384 -19.02 13.12 -15.39
CA LEU A 384 -19.79 12.39 -16.39
C LEU A 384 -19.06 11.17 -16.95
N PHE A 385 -17.73 11.26 -17.06
CA PHE A 385 -16.82 10.21 -17.54
C PHE A 385 -15.86 9.79 -16.43
#